data_AF-A0A7J3WWH0-F1
#
_entry.id   AF-A0A7J3WWH0-F1
#
_cell.length_a   1.000
_cell.length_b   1.000
_cell.length_c   1.000
_cell.angle_alpha   90.00
_cell.angle_beta   90.00
_cell.angle_gamma   90.00
#
_symmetry.space_group_name_H-M   'P 1'
#
loop_
_entity.id
_entity.type
_entity.pdbx_description
1 polymer ?
#
loop_
_entity_poly.entity_id
_entity_poly.type
_entity_poly.pdbx_seq_one_letter_code
_entity_poly.pdbx_strand_id
1 'polypeptide(L)'
;MKKILMTPGPVELHPRVRKAMSRQVISHRSTEFHQLIESMIENARKIFRTNGDIFILTSSGTLAVECALANLLEPGDTVLVPVYG
;
A
#
# COMPACT_ATOMS: atom_id res chain seq x y z
N MET A 1 24.21 -21.22 -7.42
CA MET A 1 24.24 -19.87 -6.79
C MET A 1 22.82 -19.29 -6.77
N LYS A 2 22.41 -18.66 -5.66
CA LYS A 2 21.14 -17.92 -5.60
C LYS A 2 21.30 -16.63 -6.41
N LYS A 3 20.40 -16.36 -7.37
CA LYS A 3 20.35 -15.05 -8.05
C LYS A 3 19.92 -14.01 -7.02
N ILE A 4 20.66 -12.90 -6.93
CA ILE A 4 20.34 -11.75 -6.07
C ILE A 4 19.73 -10.66 -6.95
N LEU A 5 18.55 -10.17 -6.58
CA LEU A 5 17.90 -9.04 -7.26
C LEU A 5 18.36 -7.71 -6.62
N MET A 6 18.99 -6.84 -7.42
CA MET A 6 19.56 -5.55 -6.98
C MET A 6 18.92 -4.34 -7.68
N THR A 7 17.63 -4.42 -8.01
CA THR A 7 16.84 -3.31 -8.56
C THR A 7 16.19 -2.48 -7.45
N PRO A 8 15.91 -1.18 -7.66
CA PRO A 8 15.21 -0.33 -6.67
C PRO A 8 13.72 -0.71 -6.51
N GLY A 9 13.20 -1.51 -7.44
CA GLY A 9 11.84 -2.03 -7.43
C GLY A 9 11.58 -2.81 -8.72
N PRO A 10 10.98 -4.01 -8.67
CA PRO A 10 10.69 -4.81 -7.48
C PRO A 10 11.96 -5.28 -6.74
N VAL A 11 11.80 -5.82 -5.54
CA VAL A 11 12.90 -6.35 -4.70
C VAL A 11 12.62 -7.78 -4.26
N GLU A 12 13.63 -8.48 -3.75
CA GLU A 12 13.41 -9.81 -3.17
C GLU A 12 12.49 -9.75 -1.95
N LEU A 13 11.51 -10.66 -1.90
CA LEU A 13 10.63 -10.77 -0.75
C LEU A 13 11.34 -11.42 0.43
N HIS A 14 11.19 -10.82 1.61
CA HIS A 14 11.58 -11.47 2.86
C HIS A 14 10.87 -12.85 2.98
N PRO A 15 11.55 -13.93 3.43
CA PRO A 15 10.97 -15.28 3.46
C PRO A 15 9.60 -15.38 4.15
N ARG A 16 9.39 -14.59 5.22
CA ARG A 16 8.10 -14.48 5.92
C ARG A 16 6.96 -14.01 5.03
N VAL A 17 7.20 -13.02 4.16
CA VAL A 17 6.20 -12.47 3.23
C VAL A 17 5.89 -13.50 2.14
N ARG A 18 6.93 -14.14 1.58
CA ARG A 18 6.76 -15.22 0.60
C ARG A 18 5.90 -16.38 1.14
N LYS A 19 6.10 -16.77 2.40
CA LYS A 19 5.28 -17.79 3.08
C LYS A 19 3.84 -17.32 3.33
N ALA A 20 3.62 -16.03 3.59
CA ALA A 20 2.28 -15.48 3.76
C ALA A 20 1.48 -15.50 2.44
N MET A 21 2.14 -15.22 1.31
CA MET A 21 1.52 -15.26 -0.02
C MET A 21 1.09 -16.66 -0.47
N SER A 22 1.66 -17.72 0.10
CA SER A 22 1.28 -19.11 -0.22
C SER A 22 0.13 -19.65 0.64
N ARG A 23 -0.52 -18.80 1.45
CA ARG A 23 -1.68 -19.21 2.26
C ARG A 23 -2.91 -19.41 1.38
N GLN A 24 -3.83 -20.25 1.85
CA GLN A 24 -5.13 -20.43 1.21
C GLN A 24 -5.88 -19.08 1.14
N VAL A 25 -6.49 -18.80 0.00
CA VAL A 25 -7.31 -17.59 -0.18
C VAL A 25 -8.55 -17.70 0.69
N ILE A 26 -8.85 -16.62 1.41
CA ILE A 26 -10.03 -16.46 2.26
C ILE A 26 -11.06 -15.55 1.58
N SER A 27 -12.34 -15.70 1.93
CA SER A 27 -13.40 -14.84 1.39
C SER A 27 -13.24 -13.39 1.88
N HIS A 28 -13.32 -12.42 0.98
CA HIS A 28 -13.28 -10.98 1.30
C HIS A 28 -14.43 -10.50 2.19
N ARG A 29 -15.50 -11.31 2.34
CA ARG A 29 -16.63 -11.03 3.24
C ARG A 29 -16.56 -11.79 4.57
N SER A 30 -15.54 -12.63 4.75
CA SER A 30 -15.38 -13.41 5.98
C SER A 30 -14.92 -12.54 7.16
N THR A 31 -15.25 -12.95 8.38
CA THR A 31 -14.76 -12.30 9.60
C THR A 31 -13.23 -12.28 9.67
N GLU A 32 -12.57 -13.35 9.21
CA GLU A 32 -11.11 -13.43 9.17
C GLU A 32 -10.49 -12.35 8.28
N PHE A 33 -11.09 -12.07 7.11
CA PHE A 33 -10.62 -11.02 6.23
C PHE A 33 -10.80 -9.62 6.82
N HIS A 34 -11.92 -9.36 7.52
CA HIS A 34 -12.13 -8.09 8.21
C HIS A 34 -11.07 -7.86 9.29
N GLN A 35 -10.79 -8.87 10.12
CA GLN A 35 -9.74 -8.80 11.14
C GLN A 35 -8.35 -8.57 10.53
N LEU A 36 -8.07 -9.20 9.38
CA LEU A 36 -6.83 -8.98 8.64
C LEU A 36 -6.69 -7.52 8.21
N ILE A 37 -7.73 -6.95 7.60
CA ILE A 37 -7.74 -5.54 7.15
C ILE A 37 -7.59 -4.58 8.33
N GLU A 38 -8.29 -4.80 9.44
CA GLU A 38 -8.16 -3.97 10.65
C GLU A 38 -6.71 -4.00 11.18
N SER A 39 -6.09 -5.17 11.22
CA SER A 39 -4.69 -5.31 11.64
C SER A 39 -3.72 -4.59 10.69
N MET A 40 -4.01 -4.59 9.38
CA MET A 40 -3.21 -3.88 8.38
C MET A 40 -3.31 -2.37 8.55
N ILE A 41 -4.53 -1.85 8.78
CA ILE A 41 -4.80 -0.44 9.06
C ILE A 41 -4.03 0.03 10.29
N GLU A 42 -4.08 -0.73 11.39
CA GLU A 42 -3.39 -0.38 12.64
C GLU A 42 -1.86 -0.41 12.49
N ASN A 43 -1.33 -1.40 11.78
CA ASN A 43 0.10 -1.46 11.51
C ASN A 43 0.56 -0.31 10.58
N ALA A 44 -0.23 0.02 9.56
CA ALA A 44 0.05 1.14 8.67
C ALA A 44 0.03 2.47 9.43
N ARG A 45 -0.94 2.66 10.34
CA ARG A 45 -1.01 3.84 11.22
C ARG A 45 0.28 4.06 12.01
N LYS A 46 0.86 2.99 12.57
CA LYS A 46 2.15 3.02 13.27
C LYS A 46 3.32 3.38 12.36
N ILE A 47 3.33 2.86 11.13
CA ILE A 47 4.37 3.14 10.13
C ILE A 47 4.33 4.61 9.70
N PHE A 48 3.14 5.12 9.36
CA PHE A 48 2.95 6.49 8.91
C PHE A 48 2.89 7.52 10.05
N ARG A 49 2.80 7.07 11.31
CA ARG A 49 2.73 7.92 12.51
C ARG A 49 1.63 8.97 12.42
N THR A 50 0.44 8.54 11.98
CA THR A 50 -0.73 9.42 11.78
C THR A 50 -1.88 9.03 12.71
N ASN A 51 -2.74 10.00 13.03
CA ASN A 51 -4.04 9.74 13.65
C ASN A 51 -5.18 9.74 12.62
N GLY A 52 -4.88 10.02 11.35
CA GLY A 52 -5.86 10.03 10.28
C GLY A 52 -6.27 8.61 9.83
N ASP A 53 -7.25 8.59 8.93
CA ASP A 53 -7.75 7.35 8.34
C ASP A 53 -6.73 6.76 7.36
N ILE A 54 -6.67 5.42 7.32
CA ILE A 54 -5.84 4.67 6.38
C ILE A 54 -6.76 3.96 5.39
N PHE A 55 -6.51 4.20 4.10
CA PHE A 55 -7.21 3.53 3.01
C PHE A 55 -6.25 2.54 2.32
N ILE A 56 -6.65 1.28 2.24
CA ILE A 56 -5.89 0.24 1.53
C ILE A 56 -6.42 0.13 0.11
N LEU A 57 -5.56 0.36 -0.88
CA LEU A 57 -5.89 0.28 -2.30
C LEU A 57 -5.28 -0.98 -2.93
N THR A 58 -6.08 -1.75 -3.66
CA THR A 58 -5.61 -2.91 -4.43
C THR A 58 -5.03 -2.45 -5.77
N SER A 59 -3.91 -1.74 -5.72
CA SER A 59 -3.30 -1.09 -6.89
C SER A 59 -1.78 -0.91 -6.71
N SER A 60 -1.12 -0.31 -7.70
CA SER A 60 0.26 0.16 -7.56
C SER A 60 0.31 1.54 -6.88
N GLY A 61 1.52 2.00 -6.55
CA GLY A 61 1.72 3.32 -5.96
C GLY A 61 1.23 4.48 -6.84
N THR A 62 1.26 4.33 -8.17
CA THR A 62 0.81 5.38 -9.10
C THR A 62 -0.68 5.70 -8.92
N LEU A 63 -1.53 4.67 -8.80
CA LEU A 63 -2.97 4.90 -8.58
C LEU A 63 -3.24 5.49 -7.19
N ALA A 64 -2.41 5.20 -6.19
CA ALA A 64 -2.55 5.82 -4.88
C ALA A 64 -2.31 7.33 -4.94
N VAL A 65 -1.32 7.78 -5.73
CA VAL A 65 -1.08 9.21 -5.99
C VAL A 65 -2.26 9.83 -6.73
N GLU A 66 -2.75 9.19 -7.79
CA GLU A 66 -3.91 9.66 -8.55
C GLU A 66 -5.16 9.76 -7.68
N CYS A 67 -5.44 8.75 -6.86
CA CYS A 67 -6.56 8.73 -5.93
C CYS A 67 -6.48 9.90 -4.93
N ALA A 68 -5.30 10.17 -4.38
CA ALA A 68 -5.11 11.30 -3.48
C ALA A 68 -5.41 12.64 -4.17
N LEU A 69 -4.86 12.88 -5.37
CA LEU A 69 -5.06 14.13 -6.11
C LEU A 69 -6.53 14.32 -6.53
N ALA A 70 -7.16 13.27 -7.06
CA ALA A 70 -8.55 13.31 -7.53
C ALA A 70 -9.57 13.58 -6.43
N ASN A 71 -9.24 13.28 -5.16
CA ASN A 71 -10.12 13.51 -4.01
C ASN A 71 -9.75 14.77 -3.20
N LEU A 72 -8.60 15.40 -3.47
CA LEU A 72 -8.15 16.59 -2.74
C LEU A 72 -8.28 17.89 -3.54
N LEU A 73 -8.36 17.81 -4.87
CA LEU A 73 -8.30 18.97 -5.76
C LEU A 73 -9.61 19.18 -6.52
N GLU A 74 -9.96 20.44 -6.75
CA GLU A 74 -11.10 20.86 -7.56
C GLU A 74 -10.66 21.66 -8.81
N PRO A 75 -11.51 21.73 -9.85
CA PRO A 75 -11.23 22.58 -11.01
C PRO A 75 -11.01 24.05 -10.61
N GLY A 76 -9.83 24.58 -10.91
CA GLY A 76 -9.44 25.95 -10.57
C GLY A 76 -8.41 26.06 -9.44
N ASP A 77 -8.15 24.96 -8.71
CA ASP A 77 -7.09 24.93 -7.71
C ASP A 77 -5.71 25.15 -8.34
N THR A 78 -4.90 25.96 -7.67
CA THR A 78 -3.49 26.15 -8.03
C THR A 78 -2.62 25.23 -7.19
N VAL A 79 -1.87 24.33 -7.84
CA VAL A 79 -1.02 23.33 -7.19
C VAL A 79 0.45 23.57 -7.54
N LEU A 80 1.32 23.52 -6.52
CA LEU A 80 2.77 23.56 -6.71
C LEU A 80 3.34 22.15 -6.76
N VAL A 81 3.98 21.79 -7.88
CA VAL A 81 4.66 20.48 -8.05
C VAL A 81 6.15 20.72 -8.29
N PRO A 82 7.00 20.66 -7.24
CA PRO A 82 8.43 20.74 -7.44
C PRO A 82 8.92 19.46 -8.12
N VAL A 83 9.50 19.60 -9.31
CA VAL A 83 10.10 18.48 -10.05
C VAL A 83 11.60 18.50 -9.81
N TYR A 84 12.10 17.50 -9.10
CA TYR A 84 13.52 17.19 -8.98
C TYR A 84 13.77 15.83 -9.62
N GLY A 85 14.70 15.80 -10.58
CA GLY A 85 15.21 14.60 -11.24
C GLY A 85 16.62 14.30 -10.78
#